data_AF-A0A258R0N1-F1
#
_entry.id   AF-A0A258R0N1-F1
#
_cell.length_a   1.000
_cell.length_b   1.000
_cell.length_c   1.000
_cell.angle_alpha   90.00
_cell.angle_beta   90.00
_cell.angle_gamma   90.00
#
_symmetry.space_group_name_H-M   'P 1'
#
loop_
_entity.id
_entity.type
_entity.pdbx_description
1 polymer ?
#
loop_
_entity_poly.entity_id
_entity_poly.type
_entity_poly.pdbx_seq_one_letter_code
_entity_poly.pdbx_strand_id
1 'polypeptide(L)'
;MSLPAFCVWFTTFGLALLAGCSPALDWRELTVEGSGASALFPCRPENRVRRVNLAGTAVQMHLASCSAGGSNFALSHLDAGDVVKAGQVLQQLQSLTAANLGGTPIVIGPCNVPGMTPSPLARRLAVKGKRDDGATLEAEAIYFSRGSVVYQATLVGGHLDRDAADTFFASIKTE
;
A
#
# COMPACT_ATOMS: atom_id res chain seq x y z
N MET A 1 4.48 80.85 5.30
CA MET A 1 5.28 79.65 5.53
C MET A 1 4.40 78.42 5.25
N SER A 2 4.61 77.85 4.07
CA SER A 2 4.49 76.42 3.67
C SER A 2 3.26 75.57 4.07
N LEU A 3 2.45 75.22 3.06
CA LEU A 3 1.67 73.96 2.92
C LEU A 3 2.50 72.97 2.04
N PRO A 4 2.10 71.70 1.76
CA PRO A 4 1.35 70.67 2.51
C PRO A 4 2.03 69.26 2.43
N ALA A 5 1.55 68.22 3.11
CA ALA A 5 1.81 66.82 2.70
C ALA A 5 0.82 65.79 3.30
N PHE A 6 0.10 65.12 2.41
CA PHE A 6 -0.62 63.87 2.61
C PHE A 6 0.35 62.72 2.93
N CYS A 7 -0.05 61.81 3.83
CA CYS A 7 0.33 60.39 3.82
C CYS A 7 -0.85 59.65 4.48
N VAL A 8 -1.91 59.33 3.74
CA VAL A 8 -2.06 58.03 3.05
C VAL A 8 -1.57 56.87 3.92
N TRP A 9 -2.55 56.13 4.46
CA TRP A 9 -2.63 54.67 4.57
C TRP A 9 -1.32 53.89 4.75
N PHE A 10 -1.29 52.97 5.72
CA PHE A 10 -1.07 51.55 5.41
C PHE A 10 -1.54 50.69 6.58
N THR A 11 -2.74 50.14 6.42
CA THR A 11 -3.23 48.98 7.14
C THR A 11 -2.22 47.86 6.97
N THR A 12 -1.51 47.48 8.04
CA THR A 12 -0.56 46.36 8.03
C THR A 12 -1.33 45.05 7.84
N PHE A 13 -1.59 44.69 6.58
CA PHE A 13 -2.13 43.40 6.21
C PHE A 13 -0.99 42.39 6.34
N GLY A 14 -0.96 41.67 7.48
CA GLY A 14 -0.02 40.59 7.73
C GLY A 14 -0.20 39.52 6.66
N LEU A 15 0.71 39.50 5.69
CA LEU A 15 0.79 38.48 4.67
C LEU A 15 1.26 37.19 5.35
N ALA A 16 0.30 36.42 5.86
CA ALA A 16 0.51 35.05 6.27
C ALA A 16 0.93 34.27 5.02
N LEU A 17 2.24 34.11 4.84
CA LEU A 17 2.82 33.17 3.89
C LEU A 17 2.43 31.77 4.37
N LEU A 18 1.28 31.27 3.93
CA LEU A 18 1.01 29.85 3.93
C LEU A 18 1.97 29.21 2.92
N ALA A 19 3.19 28.92 3.39
CA ALA A 19 4.00 27.86 2.82
C ALA A 19 3.24 26.55 3.08
N GLY A 20 2.23 26.29 2.25
CA GLY A 20 1.57 24.99 2.20
C GLY A 20 2.59 24.00 1.68
N CYS A 21 3.33 23.37 2.59
CA CYS A 21 4.05 22.14 2.30
C CYS A 21 3.02 21.15 1.76
N SER A 22 3.01 20.93 0.44
CA SER A 22 2.25 19.81 -0.11
C SER A 22 2.82 18.55 0.53
N PRO A 23 2.01 17.73 1.21
CA PRO A 23 2.51 16.50 1.82
C PRO A 23 3.15 15.63 0.73
N ALA A 24 4.23 14.93 1.08
CA ALA A 24 4.93 14.02 0.15
C ALA A 24 4.03 12.85 -0.31
N LEU A 25 2.89 12.64 0.37
CA LEU A 25 1.92 11.59 0.13
C LEU A 25 0.55 12.24 -0.12
N ASP A 26 0.02 12.06 -1.33
CA ASP A 26 -1.27 12.58 -1.77
C ASP A 26 -2.32 11.45 -1.71
N TRP A 27 -2.86 11.25 -0.52
CA TRP A 27 -3.77 10.16 -0.20
C TRP A 27 -5.11 10.30 -0.93
N ARG A 28 -5.47 9.27 -1.67
CA ARG A 28 -6.72 9.19 -2.42
C ARG A 28 -7.33 7.80 -2.32
N GLU A 29 -8.64 7.73 -2.10
CA GLU A 29 -9.36 6.47 -2.09
C GLU A 29 -9.60 5.99 -3.52
N LEU A 30 -9.33 4.71 -3.75
CA LEU A 30 -9.46 4.07 -5.05
C LEU A 30 -10.07 2.69 -4.89
N THR A 31 -11.09 2.41 -5.68
CA THR A 31 -11.59 1.05 -5.90
C THR A 31 -10.67 0.38 -6.92
N VAL A 32 -10.08 -0.76 -6.55
CA VAL A 32 -9.25 -1.53 -7.48
C VAL A 32 -10.17 -2.29 -8.42
N GLU A 33 -10.05 -2.00 -9.70
CA GLU A 33 -10.93 -2.54 -10.75
C GLU A 33 -10.95 -4.07 -10.72
N GLY A 34 -12.15 -4.66 -10.82
CA GLY A 34 -12.36 -6.11 -10.81
C GLY A 34 -12.12 -6.80 -9.46
N SER A 35 -11.63 -6.08 -8.44
CA SER A 35 -11.22 -6.69 -7.17
C SER A 35 -12.33 -6.80 -6.15
N GLY A 36 -13.34 -5.92 -6.16
CA GLY A 36 -14.26 -5.79 -5.02
C GLY A 36 -13.59 -5.24 -3.74
N ALA A 37 -12.42 -4.61 -3.88
CA ALA A 37 -11.66 -3.97 -2.82
C ALA A 37 -11.42 -2.49 -3.12
N SER A 38 -11.27 -1.71 -2.05
CA SER A 38 -10.82 -0.32 -2.10
C SER A 38 -9.76 -0.05 -1.03
N ALA A 39 -8.92 0.95 -1.30
CA ALA A 39 -7.84 1.38 -0.42
C ALA A 39 -7.46 2.84 -0.69
N LEU A 40 -6.82 3.49 0.28
CA LEU A 40 -6.12 4.74 0.07
C LEU A 40 -4.76 4.46 -0.58
N PHE A 41 -4.40 5.21 -1.63
CA PHE A 41 -3.03 5.24 -2.15
C PHE A 41 -2.42 6.64 -1.99
N PRO A 42 -1.12 6.76 -1.73
CA PRO A 42 -0.45 8.07 -1.57
C PRO A 42 -0.10 8.75 -2.91
N CYS A 43 -0.45 8.11 -4.02
CA CYS A 43 -0.20 8.56 -5.38
C CYS A 43 -1.22 7.90 -6.33
N ARG A 44 -1.24 8.30 -7.61
CA ARG A 44 -2.04 7.58 -8.62
C ARG A 44 -1.40 6.21 -8.88
N PRO A 45 -2.09 5.08 -8.64
CA PRO A 45 -1.57 3.78 -9.00
C PRO A 45 -1.69 3.51 -10.48
N GLU A 46 -0.70 2.76 -10.96
CA GLU A 46 -0.75 2.09 -12.24
C GLU A 46 -1.30 0.68 -12.04
N ASN A 47 -2.21 0.28 -12.93
CA ASN A 47 -2.74 -1.08 -12.96
C ASN A 47 -1.90 -1.95 -13.89
N ARG A 48 -1.55 -3.15 -13.42
CA ARG A 48 -0.83 -4.16 -14.19
C ARG A 48 -1.44 -5.53 -13.95
N VAL A 49 -1.30 -6.40 -14.94
CA VAL A 49 -1.60 -7.82 -14.79
C VAL A 49 -0.31 -8.60 -14.97
N ARG A 50 -0.02 -9.50 -14.04
CA ARG A 50 1.17 -10.36 -14.09
C ARG A 50 0.74 -11.81 -13.99
N ARG A 51 1.43 -12.69 -14.73
CA ARG A 51 1.30 -14.13 -14.52
C ARG A 51 2.22 -14.53 -13.36
N VAL A 52 1.63 -15.15 -12.34
CA VAL A 52 2.35 -15.72 -11.20
C VAL A 52 2.12 -17.23 -11.17
N ASN A 53 3.15 -17.99 -10.81
CA ASN A 53 3.02 -19.44 -10.67
C ASN A 53 2.67 -19.77 -9.21
N LEU A 54 1.46 -20.29 -8.99
CA LEU A 54 0.94 -20.71 -7.70
C LEU A 54 0.52 -22.17 -7.80
N ALA A 55 1.09 -23.02 -6.94
CA ALA A 55 0.85 -24.47 -6.94
C ALA A 55 1.10 -25.16 -8.30
N GLY A 56 2.09 -24.68 -9.07
CA GLY A 56 2.38 -25.20 -10.41
C GLY A 56 1.42 -24.72 -11.49
N THR A 57 0.48 -23.83 -11.16
CA THR A 57 -0.48 -23.24 -12.09
C THR A 57 -0.15 -21.77 -12.31
N ALA A 58 -0.05 -21.35 -13.58
CA ALA A 58 0.07 -19.95 -13.92
C ALA A 58 -1.30 -19.27 -13.79
N VAL A 59 -1.42 -18.32 -12.86
CA VAL A 59 -2.64 -17.52 -12.66
C VAL A 59 -2.39 -16.05 -12.97
N GLN A 60 -3.43 -15.34 -13.39
CA GLN A 60 -3.37 -13.90 -13.59
C GLN A 60 -3.60 -13.20 -12.27
N MET A 61 -2.62 -12.38 -11.86
CA MET A 61 -2.71 -11.53 -10.69
C MET A 61 -2.76 -10.07 -11.14
N HIS A 62 -3.82 -9.39 -10.73
CA HIS A 62 -4.05 -7.98 -10.98
C HIS A 62 -3.39 -7.17 -9.87
N LEU A 63 -2.77 -6.05 -10.21
CA LEU A 63 -1.94 -5.25 -9.30
C LEU A 63 -2.18 -3.77 -9.55
N ALA A 64 -2.62 -3.05 -8.53
CA ALA A 64 -2.58 -1.59 -8.46
C ALA A 64 -1.37 -1.18 -7.61
N SER A 65 -0.48 -0.34 -8.12
CA SER A 65 0.72 0.07 -7.37
C SER A 65 1.23 1.46 -7.73
N CYS A 66 1.83 2.15 -6.76
CA CYS A 66 2.58 3.39 -6.99
C CYS A 66 3.72 3.57 -6.00
N SER A 67 4.71 4.38 -6.37
CA SER A 67 5.86 4.72 -5.54
C SER A 67 5.76 6.14 -5.01
N ALA A 68 5.82 6.32 -3.69
CA ALA A 68 5.86 7.62 -3.02
C ALA A 68 6.61 7.51 -1.68
N GLY A 69 7.23 8.60 -1.23
CA GLY A 69 7.94 8.60 0.06
C GLY A 69 9.05 7.54 0.18
N GLY A 70 9.71 7.18 -0.92
CA GLY A 70 10.77 6.15 -0.93
C GLY A 70 10.27 4.70 -0.80
N SER A 71 8.95 4.48 -0.84
CA SER A 71 8.34 3.16 -0.77
C SER A 71 7.39 2.91 -1.94
N ASN A 72 7.22 1.64 -2.33
CA ASN A 72 6.24 1.19 -3.29
C ASN A 72 5.05 0.56 -2.57
N PHE A 73 3.87 1.14 -2.76
CA PHE A 73 2.58 0.71 -2.24
C PHE A 73 1.89 -0.13 -3.31
N ALA A 74 1.37 -1.29 -2.92
CA ALA A 74 0.75 -2.23 -3.84
C ALA A 74 -0.47 -2.90 -3.22
N LEU A 75 -1.56 -3.01 -3.98
CA LEU A 75 -2.68 -3.91 -3.69
C LEU A 75 -2.87 -4.82 -4.90
N SER A 76 -2.81 -6.12 -4.67
CA SER A 76 -3.00 -7.15 -5.69
C SER A 76 -4.14 -8.09 -5.32
N HIS A 77 -4.76 -8.66 -6.35
CA HIS A 77 -5.79 -9.68 -6.20
C HIS A 77 -5.72 -10.72 -7.31
N LEU A 78 -6.24 -11.91 -7.01
CA LEU A 78 -6.46 -12.99 -7.96
C LEU A 78 -7.59 -13.89 -7.48
N ASP A 79 -8.28 -14.54 -8.40
CA ASP A 79 -9.28 -15.57 -8.07
C ASP A 79 -8.60 -16.94 -8.01
N ALA A 80 -8.66 -17.59 -6.84
CA ALA A 80 -8.14 -18.94 -6.64
C ALA A 80 -9.08 -20.02 -7.22
N GLY A 81 -10.28 -19.63 -7.68
CA GLY A 81 -11.33 -20.49 -8.23
C GLY A 81 -12.23 -21.14 -7.19
N ASP A 82 -11.75 -21.37 -5.96
CA ASP A 82 -12.55 -21.83 -4.83
C ASP A 82 -11.93 -21.41 -3.47
N VAL A 83 -12.73 -21.55 -2.41
CA VAL A 83 -12.36 -21.15 -1.04
C VAL A 83 -11.25 -22.02 -0.42
N VAL A 84 -11.11 -23.27 -0.85
CA VAL A 84 -10.07 -24.19 -0.33
C VAL A 84 -8.71 -23.81 -0.93
N LYS A 85 -8.67 -23.55 -2.23
CA LYS A 85 -7.49 -23.06 -2.94
C LYS A 85 -7.08 -21.67 -2.47
N ALA A 86 -8.01 -20.81 -2.08
CA ALA A 86 -7.69 -19.50 -1.52
C ALA A 86 -6.73 -19.59 -0.32
N GLY A 87 -6.94 -20.57 0.58
CA GLY A 87 -6.02 -20.83 1.68
C GLY A 87 -4.61 -21.25 1.23
N GLN A 88 -4.52 -22.13 0.23
CA GLN A 88 -3.23 -22.57 -0.34
C GLN A 88 -2.49 -21.41 -1.02
N VAL A 89 -3.23 -20.59 -1.78
CA VAL A 89 -2.71 -19.39 -2.44
C VAL A 89 -2.20 -18.38 -1.42
N LEU A 90 -2.92 -18.14 -0.32
CA LEU A 90 -2.47 -17.26 0.76
C LEU A 90 -1.12 -17.71 1.31
N GLN A 91 -0.97 -19.00 1.62
CA GLN A 91 0.29 -19.55 2.12
C GLN A 91 1.43 -19.40 1.10
N GLN A 92 1.16 -19.65 -0.17
CA GLN A 92 2.15 -19.53 -1.23
C GLN A 92 2.59 -18.10 -1.49
N LEU A 93 1.67 -17.13 -1.52
CA LEU A 93 2.00 -15.71 -1.70
C LEU A 93 2.88 -15.20 -0.55
N GLN A 94 2.63 -15.67 0.68
CA GLN A 94 3.46 -15.34 1.84
C GLN A 94 4.90 -15.88 1.67
N SER A 95 5.05 -17.13 1.22
CA SER A 95 6.37 -17.72 0.92
C SER A 95 7.07 -17.04 -0.26
N LEU A 96 6.34 -16.73 -1.34
CA LEU A 96 6.89 -16.07 -2.52
C LEU A 96 7.37 -14.66 -2.21
N THR A 97 6.65 -13.91 -1.38
CA THR A 97 7.07 -12.56 -0.98
C THR A 97 8.38 -12.61 -0.21
N ALA A 98 8.53 -13.55 0.73
CA ALA A 98 9.79 -13.74 1.43
C ALA A 98 10.94 -14.14 0.49
N ALA A 99 10.69 -15.07 -0.43
CA ALA A 99 11.67 -15.53 -1.41
C ALA A 99 12.13 -14.40 -2.35
N ASN A 100 11.18 -13.60 -2.87
CA ASN A 100 11.47 -12.46 -3.74
C ASN A 100 12.31 -11.37 -3.06
N LEU A 101 12.23 -11.26 -1.74
CA LEU A 101 13.01 -10.32 -0.95
C LEU A 101 14.33 -10.92 -0.43
N GLY A 102 14.55 -12.23 -0.63
CA GLY A 102 15.70 -12.94 -0.07
C GLY A 102 15.75 -12.92 1.46
N GLY A 103 14.58 -12.84 2.11
CA GLY A 103 14.45 -12.66 3.56
C GLY A 103 13.58 -13.72 4.24
N THR A 104 13.57 -13.68 5.57
CA THR A 104 12.69 -14.54 6.39
C THR A 104 11.45 -13.76 6.81
N PRO A 105 10.23 -14.29 6.60
CA PRO A 105 9.01 -13.62 7.01
C PRO A 105 8.78 -13.78 8.52
N ILE A 106 8.38 -12.68 9.16
CA ILE A 106 7.98 -12.63 10.57
C ILE A 106 6.51 -12.27 10.62
N VAL A 107 5.69 -13.07 11.29
CA VAL A 107 4.29 -12.71 11.56
C VAL A 107 4.28 -11.64 12.64
N ILE A 108 3.73 -10.48 12.32
CA ILE A 108 3.69 -9.32 13.22
C ILE A 108 2.27 -8.97 13.67
N GLY A 109 1.25 -9.67 13.17
CA GLY A 109 -0.11 -9.58 13.67
C GLY A 109 -1.13 -10.29 12.78
N PRO A 110 -2.39 -10.41 13.25
CA PRO A 110 -3.49 -10.78 12.39
C PRO A 110 -3.76 -9.69 11.34
N CYS A 111 -4.33 -10.07 10.21
CA CYS A 111 -4.93 -9.13 9.28
C CYS A 111 -6.43 -9.02 9.60
N ASN A 112 -6.94 -7.80 9.75
CA ASN A 112 -8.36 -7.54 9.95
C ASN A 112 -8.84 -6.55 8.90
N VAL A 113 -9.42 -7.06 7.81
CA VAL A 113 -9.97 -6.24 6.72
C VAL A 113 -11.50 -6.39 6.73
N PRO A 114 -12.27 -5.28 6.75
CA PRO A 114 -13.72 -5.35 6.62
C PRO A 114 -14.16 -6.13 5.37
N GLY A 115 -15.08 -7.08 5.54
CA GLY A 115 -15.59 -7.93 4.46
C GLY A 115 -14.73 -9.17 4.13
N MET A 116 -13.60 -9.37 4.80
CA MET A 116 -12.77 -10.56 4.57
C MET A 116 -13.43 -11.84 5.08
N THR A 117 -13.07 -12.97 4.47
CA THR A 117 -13.30 -14.31 5.02
C THR A 117 -12.33 -14.58 6.16
N PRO A 118 -12.80 -14.90 7.39
CA PRO A 118 -11.91 -15.22 8.51
C PRO A 118 -11.01 -16.42 8.22
N SER A 119 -9.72 -16.28 8.50
CA SER A 119 -8.73 -17.34 8.28
C SER A 119 -7.50 -17.15 9.16
N PRO A 120 -6.90 -18.23 9.72
CA PRO A 120 -5.61 -18.13 10.41
C PRO A 120 -4.45 -17.76 9.47
N LEU A 121 -4.65 -17.88 8.16
CA LEU A 121 -3.69 -17.45 7.15
C LEU A 121 -3.85 -15.97 6.78
N ALA A 122 -4.89 -15.30 7.28
CA ALA A 122 -5.05 -13.85 7.15
C ALA A 122 -4.12 -13.13 8.14
N ARG A 123 -2.96 -12.68 7.67
CA ARG A 123 -1.84 -12.24 8.52
C ARG A 123 -1.16 -11.00 7.98
N ARG A 124 -0.59 -10.21 8.89
CA ARG A 124 0.38 -9.14 8.62
C ARG A 124 1.78 -9.71 8.86
N LEU A 125 2.63 -9.60 7.84
CA LEU A 125 4.02 -10.09 7.85
C LEU A 125 4.99 -8.93 7.63
N ALA A 126 6.14 -9.00 8.28
CA ALA A 126 7.30 -8.19 7.94
C ALA A 126 8.41 -9.08 7.36
N VAL A 127 9.15 -8.56 6.38
CA VAL A 127 10.32 -9.20 5.81
C VAL A 127 11.43 -8.18 5.72
N LYS A 128 12.63 -8.54 6.18
CA LYS A 128 13.86 -7.78 5.90
C LYS A 128 14.74 -8.62 5.00
N GLY A 129 15.21 -8.00 3.93
CA GLY A 129 15.98 -8.63 2.87
C GLY A 129 17.07 -7.71 2.36
N LYS A 130 17.69 -8.14 1.25
CA LYS A 130 18.70 -7.36 0.53
C LYS A 130 18.41 -7.44 -0.96
N ARG A 131 18.62 -6.32 -1.65
CA ARG A 131 18.61 -6.28 -3.11
C ARG A 131 19.94 -6.82 -3.65
N ASP A 132 19.95 -7.17 -4.94
CA ASP A 132 21.14 -7.64 -5.66
C ASP A 132 22.34 -6.68 -5.57
N ASP A 133 22.10 -5.38 -5.44
CA ASP A 133 23.12 -4.34 -5.24
C ASP A 133 23.63 -4.22 -3.78
N GLY A 134 23.12 -5.07 -2.88
CA GLY A 134 23.47 -5.09 -1.46
C GLY A 134 22.67 -4.14 -0.58
N ALA A 135 21.80 -3.29 -1.15
CA ALA A 135 20.96 -2.37 -0.39
C ALA A 135 19.93 -3.14 0.47
N THR A 136 19.72 -2.67 1.71
CA THR A 136 18.66 -3.21 2.58
C THR A 136 17.29 -2.94 1.96
N LEU A 137 16.42 -3.93 2.06
CA LEU A 137 15.03 -3.84 1.64
C LEU A 137 14.14 -4.30 2.78
N GLU A 138 13.15 -3.49 3.13
CA GLU A 138 12.12 -3.81 4.10
C GLU A 138 10.79 -3.93 3.38
N ALA A 139 10.00 -4.92 3.80
CA ALA A 139 8.64 -5.07 3.34
C ALA A 139 7.71 -5.37 4.50
N GLU A 140 6.51 -4.83 4.40
CA GLU A 140 5.37 -5.19 5.21
C GLU A 140 4.22 -5.57 4.28
N ALA A 141 3.51 -6.63 4.62
CA ALA A 141 2.43 -7.12 3.78
C ALA A 141 1.28 -7.66 4.63
N ILE A 142 0.05 -7.40 4.20
CA ILE A 142 -1.13 -8.12 4.67
C ILE A 142 -1.65 -9.05 3.59
N TYR A 143 -2.12 -10.21 4.01
CA TYR A 143 -2.72 -11.23 3.17
C TYR A 143 -4.07 -11.59 3.74
N PHE A 144 -5.08 -11.68 2.90
CA PHE A 144 -6.43 -12.09 3.28
C PHE A 144 -7.22 -12.54 2.04
N SER A 145 -8.40 -13.11 2.25
CA SER A 145 -9.27 -13.58 1.19
C SER A 145 -10.70 -13.11 1.41
N ARG A 146 -11.48 -13.09 0.33
CA ARG A 146 -12.94 -12.97 0.37
C ARG A 146 -13.53 -13.96 -0.61
N GLY A 147 -14.16 -15.02 -0.10
CA GLY A 147 -14.56 -16.15 -0.94
C GLY A 147 -13.32 -16.80 -1.58
N SER A 148 -13.33 -16.97 -2.90
CA SER A 148 -12.18 -17.49 -3.66
C SER A 148 -11.14 -16.43 -4.02
N VAL A 149 -11.45 -15.15 -3.87
CA VAL A 149 -10.54 -14.05 -4.22
C VAL A 149 -9.52 -13.86 -3.10
N VAL A 150 -8.24 -13.89 -3.46
CA VAL A 150 -7.12 -13.66 -2.54
C VAL A 150 -6.51 -12.30 -2.82
N TYR A 151 -6.18 -11.58 -1.75
CA TYR A 151 -5.56 -10.27 -1.79
C TYR A 151 -4.20 -10.29 -1.11
N GLN A 152 -3.28 -9.53 -1.67
CA GLN A 152 -2.01 -9.18 -1.07
C GLN A 152 -1.85 -7.67 -1.19
N ALA A 153 -1.77 -6.99 -0.05
CA ALA A 153 -1.32 -5.60 0.02
C ALA A 153 0.09 -5.56 0.56
N THR A 154 0.96 -4.74 -0.02
CA THR A 154 2.38 -4.72 0.32
C THR A 154 2.93 -3.30 0.24
N LEU A 155 3.73 -2.96 1.24
CA LEU A 155 4.60 -1.79 1.24
C LEU A 155 6.05 -2.28 1.21
N VAL A 156 6.85 -1.80 0.25
CA VAL A 156 8.26 -2.18 0.11
C VAL A 156 9.13 -0.93 -0.06
N GLY A 157 10.24 -0.84 0.68
CA GLY A 157 11.14 0.32 0.60
C GLY A 157 12.48 0.03 1.29
N GLY A 158 13.45 0.95 1.16
CA GLY A 158 14.72 0.83 1.90
C GLY A 158 14.53 1.03 3.41
N HIS A 159 13.51 1.80 3.78
CA HIS A 159 13.01 1.99 5.13
C HIS A 159 11.51 2.28 5.02
N LEU A 160 10.70 1.65 5.88
CA LEU A 160 9.25 1.86 5.88
C LEU A 160 8.85 2.97 6.85
N ASP A 161 8.16 3.98 6.33
CA ASP A 161 7.44 4.93 7.17
C ASP A 161 6.24 4.23 7.82
N ARG A 162 6.22 4.20 9.15
CA ARG A 162 5.22 3.46 9.92
C ARG A 162 3.83 4.07 9.79
N ASP A 163 3.73 5.39 9.80
CA ASP A 163 2.44 6.09 9.74
C ASP A 163 1.83 5.93 8.35
N ALA A 164 2.65 5.94 7.30
CA ALA A 164 2.23 5.64 5.94
C ALA A 164 1.80 4.17 5.78
N ALA A 165 2.51 3.23 6.39
CA ALA A 165 2.15 1.82 6.39
C ALA A 165 0.79 1.59 7.07
N ASP A 166 0.61 2.15 8.27
CA ASP A 166 -0.62 1.99 9.03
C ASP A 166 -1.80 2.68 8.33
N THR A 167 -1.60 3.86 7.75
CA THR A 167 -2.64 4.53 6.92
C THR A 167 -3.04 3.67 5.73
N PHE A 168 -2.06 3.12 5.00
CA PHE A 168 -2.32 2.27 3.84
C PHE A 168 -3.10 1.02 4.23
N PHE A 169 -2.60 0.23 5.18
CA PHE A 169 -3.22 -1.04 5.54
C PHE A 169 -4.57 -0.88 6.24
N ALA A 170 -4.75 0.13 7.09
CA ALA A 170 -6.01 0.36 7.79
C ALA A 170 -7.13 0.86 6.85
N SER A 171 -6.77 1.43 5.70
CA SER A 171 -7.74 1.91 4.71
C SER A 171 -8.41 0.82 3.89
N ILE A 172 -7.84 -0.40 3.88
CA ILE A 172 -8.28 -1.46 2.98
C ILE A 172 -9.62 -2.04 3.45
N LYS A 173 -10.58 -2.13 2.53
CA LYS A 173 -11.89 -2.77 2.74
C LYS A 173 -12.31 -3.56 1.51
N THR A 174 -13.18 -4.56 1.71
CA THR A 174 -13.79 -5.34 0.64
C THR A 174 -15.31 -5.31 0.71
N GLU A 175 -15.97 -5.18 -0.44
CA GLU A 175 -17.42 -4.95 -0.58
C GLU A 175 -18.15 -6.08 -1.29
#